data_AF-A0A2W2ADT7-F1
#
_entry.id   AF-A0A2W2ADT7-F1
#
_cell.length_a   1.000
_cell.length_b   1.000
_cell.length_c   1.000
_cell.angle_alpha   90.00
_cell.angle_beta   90.00
_cell.angle_gamma   90.00
#
_symmetry.space_group_name_H-M   'P 1'
#
loop_
_entity.id
_entity.type
_entity.pdbx_description
1 polymer ?
#
loop_
_entity_poly.entity_id
_entity_poly.type
_entity_poly.pdbx_seq_one_letter_code
_entity_poly.pdbx_strand_id
1 'polypeptide(L)'
;MTADLRPLGGARLRIVGTAHVVPHSKRKTVGGDAYMLVREPKNQHDLNAVAVYDATRKVGYLARAKAASYAPQLDRIGAKGYRVAGEPPVDSMKLWVVLPPIAALRAYPTVERGGPTNKV
;
A
#
# COMPACT_ATOMS: atom_id res chain seq x y z
N MET A 1 -5.39 -13.27 -2.64
CA MET A 1 -6.24 -12.31 -3.36
C MET A 1 -5.75 -10.90 -3.09
N THR A 2 -5.67 -10.08 -4.13
CA THR A 2 -5.32 -8.64 -4.05
C THR A 2 -6.56 -7.81 -4.37
N ALA A 3 -6.75 -6.69 -3.68
CA ALA A 3 -7.84 -5.75 -3.93
C ALA A 3 -7.32 -4.55 -4.75
N ASP A 4 -8.10 -4.07 -5.71
CA ASP A 4 -7.76 -2.87 -6.47
C ASP A 4 -8.48 -1.64 -5.89
N LEU A 5 -7.71 -0.70 -5.36
CA LEU A 5 -8.20 0.52 -4.74
C LEU A 5 -8.03 1.74 -5.65
N ARG A 6 -7.38 1.60 -6.82
CA ARG A 6 -7.16 2.71 -7.75
C ARG A 6 -8.43 3.44 -8.18
N PRO A 7 -9.58 2.76 -8.43
CA PRO A 7 -10.81 3.45 -8.83
C PRO A 7 -11.37 4.41 -7.78
N LEU A 8 -10.95 4.29 -6.51
CA LEU A 8 -11.38 5.16 -5.43
C LEU A 8 -10.67 6.54 -5.45
N GLY A 9 -9.68 6.72 -6.34
CA GLY A 9 -8.90 7.94 -6.46
C GLY A 9 -8.15 8.30 -5.17
N GLY A 10 -7.90 9.59 -4.95
CA GLY A 10 -7.51 10.11 -3.65
C GLY A 10 -6.35 11.09 -3.65
N ALA A 11 -5.67 11.15 -2.51
CA ALA A 11 -4.64 12.15 -2.25
C ALA A 11 -3.24 11.56 -2.37
N ARG A 12 -2.33 12.36 -2.93
CA ARG A 12 -0.91 12.04 -3.05
C ARG A 12 -0.23 12.07 -1.68
N LEU A 13 0.48 11.00 -1.34
CA LEU A 13 1.25 10.89 -0.12
C LEU A 13 2.66 10.37 -0.39
N ARG A 14 3.61 10.91 0.37
CA ARG A 14 5.02 10.54 0.26
C ARG A 14 5.24 9.13 0.82
N ILE A 15 5.94 8.29 0.06
CA ILE A 15 6.48 7.03 0.57
C ILE A 15 7.72 7.35 1.43
N VAL A 16 7.74 6.85 2.67
CA VAL A 16 8.83 7.07 3.62
C VAL A 16 9.71 5.83 3.75
N GLY A 17 10.88 5.99 4.37
CA GLY A 17 11.83 4.89 4.55
C GLY A 17 12.49 4.40 3.25
N THR A 18 12.27 5.08 2.13
CA THR A 18 12.85 4.73 0.81
C THR A 18 14.37 4.60 0.87
N ALA A 19 15.03 5.37 1.75
CA ALA A 19 16.48 5.31 1.91
C ALA A 19 17.01 4.04 2.56
N HIS A 20 16.20 3.34 3.35
CA HIS A 20 16.58 2.09 4.02
C HIS A 20 16.34 0.85 3.15
N VAL A 21 15.50 0.98 2.12
CA VAL A 21 15.04 -0.17 1.32
C VAL A 21 15.51 -0.08 -0.14
N VAL A 22 15.75 1.13 -0.66
CA VAL A 22 16.23 1.34 -2.03
C VAL A 22 17.64 1.95 -2.02
N PRO A 23 18.66 1.24 -2.55
CA PRO A 23 20.00 1.78 -2.76
C PRO A 23 19.96 3.08 -3.58
N HIS A 24 20.81 4.05 -3.24
CA HIS A 24 20.81 5.38 -3.87
C HIS A 24 20.83 5.31 -5.41
N SER A 25 21.62 4.39 -5.97
CA SER A 25 21.77 4.14 -7.42
C SER A 25 20.50 3.63 -8.11
N LYS A 26 19.56 3.03 -7.38
CA LYS A 26 18.29 2.51 -7.93
C LYS A 26 17.09 3.42 -7.69
N ARG A 27 17.26 4.53 -6.97
CA ARG A 27 16.15 5.44 -6.63
C ARG A 27 15.54 6.17 -7.83
N LYS A 28 16.28 6.29 -8.93
CA LYS A 28 15.79 6.86 -10.21
C LYS A 28 15.02 5.85 -11.07
N THR A 29 15.11 4.56 -10.76
CA THR A 29 14.50 3.46 -11.54
C THR A 29 13.40 2.73 -10.76
N VAL A 30 13.04 3.23 -9.58
CA VAL A 30 11.96 2.68 -8.75
C VAL A 30 10.77 3.61 -8.76
N GLY A 31 9.60 3.01 -8.60
CA GLY A 31 8.33 3.69 -8.77
C GLY A 31 7.74 3.54 -10.16
N GLY A 32 6.50 3.96 -10.27
CA GLY A 32 5.68 3.77 -11.46
C GLY A 32 4.24 4.13 -11.18
N ASP A 33 3.37 3.85 -12.14
CA ASP A 33 1.96 4.29 -12.11
C ASP A 33 1.10 3.48 -11.13
N ALA A 34 1.66 2.44 -10.52
CA ALA A 34 0.98 1.65 -9.51
C ALA A 34 1.94 1.09 -8.46
N TYR A 35 1.42 0.95 -7.25
CA TYR A 35 2.07 0.28 -6.14
C TYR A 35 1.15 -0.76 -5.50
N MET A 36 1.73 -1.62 -4.69
CA MET A 36 1.03 -2.56 -3.82
C MET A 36 1.28 -2.18 -2.36
N LEU A 37 0.21 -1.97 -1.60
CA LEU A 37 0.27 -1.85 -0.14
C LEU A 37 0.16 -3.23 0.49
N VAL A 38 1.01 -3.52 1.46
CA VAL A 38 1.01 -4.80 2.19
C VAL A 38 1.08 -4.52 3.69
N ARG A 39 0.17 -5.14 4.45
CA ARG A 39 0.15 -5.06 5.91
C ARG A 39 1.28 -5.89 6.50
N GLU A 40 2.00 -5.32 7.46
CA GLU A 40 3.03 -6.01 8.25
C GLU A 40 2.68 -5.93 9.75
N PRO A 41 1.61 -6.61 10.21
CA PRO A 41 1.14 -6.50 11.61
C PRO A 41 2.14 -7.06 12.64
N LYS A 42 3.11 -7.85 12.21
CA LYS A 42 4.20 -8.40 13.03
C LYS A 42 5.47 -7.54 12.99
N ASN A 43 5.43 -6.35 12.40
CA ASN A 43 6.59 -5.45 12.37
C ASN A 43 6.92 -4.98 13.78
N GLN A 44 8.15 -5.26 14.24
CA GLN A 44 8.61 -5.00 15.61
C GLN A 44 8.58 -3.51 16.01
N HIS A 45 8.57 -2.58 15.03
CA HIS A 45 8.59 -1.15 15.28
C HIS A 45 7.19 -0.52 15.25
N ASP A 46 6.27 -1.08 14.46
CA ASP A 46 4.92 -0.52 14.26
C ASP A 46 3.91 -1.61 13.85
N LEU A 47 2.97 -1.94 14.73
CA LEU A 47 1.89 -2.90 14.45
C LEU A 47 0.96 -2.44 13.30
N ASN A 48 0.94 -1.13 13.03
CA ASN A 48 0.17 -0.56 11.93
C ASN A 48 0.98 -0.46 10.62
N ALA A 49 2.20 -0.98 10.57
CA ALA A 49 3.07 -0.86 9.41
C ALA A 49 2.38 -1.29 8.11
N VAL A 50 2.41 -0.39 7.13
CA VAL A 50 1.96 -0.66 5.75
C VAL A 50 3.16 -0.46 4.84
N ALA A 51 3.70 -1.55 4.34
CA ALA A 51 4.77 -1.55 3.37
C ALA A 51 4.23 -1.19 1.98
N VAL A 52 5.06 -0.51 1.20
CA VAL A 52 4.77 -0.15 -0.19
C VAL A 52 5.74 -0.88 -1.10
N TYR A 53 5.21 -1.60 -2.08
CA TYR A 53 5.96 -2.34 -3.08
C TYR A 53 5.70 -1.79 -4.48
N ASP A 54 6.74 -1.68 -5.29
CA ASP A 54 6.57 -1.59 -6.75
C ASP A 54 6.40 -3.00 -7.35
N ALA A 55 6.46 -3.10 -8.68
CA ALA A 55 6.33 -4.39 -9.37
C ALA A 55 7.42 -5.41 -9.03
N THR A 56 8.55 -4.99 -8.47
CA THR A 56 9.77 -5.79 -8.28
C THR A 56 10.21 -5.93 -6.82
N ARG A 57 9.91 -4.94 -5.96
CA ARG A 57 10.50 -4.85 -4.62
C ARG A 57 9.72 -3.95 -3.68
N LYS A 58 10.02 -4.06 -2.39
CA LYS A 58 9.64 -3.06 -1.39
C LYS A 58 10.37 -1.75 -1.68
N VAL A 59 9.63 -0.67 -1.76
CA VAL A 59 10.17 0.68 -2.00
C VAL A 59 10.12 1.56 -0.75
N GLY A 60 9.32 1.18 0.25
CA GLY A 60 9.26 1.88 1.53
C GLY A 60 8.02 1.54 2.33
N TYR A 61 7.50 2.53 3.05
CA TYR A 61 6.32 2.42 3.89
C TYR A 61 5.42 3.65 3.77
N LEU A 62 4.17 3.51 4.19
CA LEU A 62 3.37 4.66 4.58
C LEU A 62 3.94 5.28 5.87
N ALA A 63 3.83 6.60 6.01
CA ALA A 63 4.19 7.28 7.25
C ALA A 63 3.34 6.72 8.42
N ARG A 64 3.94 6.53 9.60
CA ARG A 64 3.30 5.90 10.78
C ARG A 64 1.89 6.44 11.07
N ALA A 65 1.72 7.77 11.07
CA ALA A 65 0.43 8.41 11.32
C ALA A 65 -0.64 8.01 10.28
N LYS A 66 -0.25 7.91 9.00
CA LYS A 66 -1.14 7.42 7.94
C LYS A 66 -1.35 5.91 8.07
N ALA A 67 -0.30 5.14 8.32
CA ALA A 67 -0.39 3.70 8.52
C ALA A 67 -1.42 3.36 9.62
N ALA A 68 -1.44 4.10 10.73
CA ALA A 68 -2.43 3.94 11.80
C ALA A 68 -3.89 4.17 11.37
N SER A 69 -4.15 5.10 10.44
CA SER A 69 -5.51 5.32 9.91
C SER A 69 -5.94 4.27 8.89
N TYR A 70 -4.99 3.75 8.11
CA TYR A 70 -5.27 2.83 7.01
C TYR A 70 -5.28 1.38 7.46
N ALA A 71 -4.38 0.97 8.37
CA ALA A 71 -4.21 -0.41 8.80
C ALA A 71 -5.52 -1.11 9.20
N PRO A 72 -6.38 -0.52 10.07
CA PRO A 72 -7.65 -1.17 10.43
C PRO A 72 -8.60 -1.35 9.24
N GLN A 73 -8.58 -0.42 8.28
CA GLN A 73 -9.44 -0.51 7.10
C GLN A 73 -8.95 -1.59 6.13
N LEU A 74 -7.64 -1.69 5.95
CA LEU A 74 -7.04 -2.76 5.17
C LEU A 74 -7.32 -4.11 5.85
N ASP A 75 -7.08 -4.23 7.15
CA ASP A 75 -7.33 -5.47 7.90
C ASP A 75 -8.81 -5.90 7.80
N ARG A 76 -9.75 -4.95 7.84
CA ARG A 76 -11.19 -5.18 7.60
C ARG A 76 -11.47 -5.70 6.19
N ILE A 77 -10.90 -5.09 5.15
CA ILE A 77 -11.09 -5.52 3.77
C ILE A 77 -10.56 -6.95 3.58
N GLY A 78 -9.43 -7.29 4.20
CA GLY A 78 -8.96 -8.67 4.32
C GLY A 78 -8.17 -9.22 3.13
N ALA A 79 -7.70 -8.36 2.21
CA ALA A 79 -6.85 -8.75 1.10
C ALA A 79 -5.38 -8.96 1.54
N LYS A 80 -4.63 -9.77 0.76
CA LYS A 80 -3.18 -9.96 0.99
C LYS A 80 -2.34 -8.77 0.52
N GLY A 81 -2.91 -7.94 -0.37
CA GLY A 81 -2.27 -6.74 -0.90
C GLY A 81 -3.31 -5.83 -1.56
N TYR A 82 -3.01 -4.54 -1.59
CA TYR A 82 -3.92 -3.51 -2.09
C TYR A 82 -3.25 -2.68 -3.17
N ARG A 83 -3.73 -2.80 -4.40
CA ARG A 83 -3.20 -2.04 -5.53
C ARG A 83 -3.70 -0.61 -5.44
N VAL A 84 -2.78 0.33 -5.53
CA VAL A 84 -3.03 1.77 -5.48
C VAL A 84 -2.28 2.46 -6.60
N ALA A 85 -2.71 3.67 -6.97
CA ALA A 85 -2.03 4.41 -8.02
C ALA A 85 -0.73 4.97 -7.46
N GLY A 86 0.27 5.03 -8.33
CA GLY A 86 1.51 5.74 -8.10
C GLY A 86 1.59 6.95 -9.01
N GLU A 87 2.55 7.81 -8.73
CA GLU A 87 2.94 8.84 -9.68
C GLU A 87 4.41 8.67 -10.03
N PRO A 88 4.77 8.77 -11.32
CA PRO A 88 6.16 8.75 -11.72
C PRO A 88 6.92 9.92 -11.07
N PRO A 89 8.20 9.70 -10.68
CA PRO A 89 9.01 10.75 -10.08
C PRO A 89 9.21 11.90 -11.09
N VAL A 90 8.69 13.09 -10.77
CA VAL A 90 8.73 14.25 -11.68
C VAL A 90 10.11 14.92 -11.69
N ASP A 91 10.76 15.06 -10.52
CA ASP A 91 12.14 15.61 -10.45
C ASP A 91 12.85 15.39 -9.10
N SER A 92 12.44 14.37 -8.33
CA SER A 92 13.15 14.06 -7.07
C SER A 92 13.03 12.59 -6.71
N MET A 93 14.01 12.09 -5.97
CA MET A 93 14.07 10.73 -5.39
C MET A 93 12.95 10.43 -4.37
N LYS A 94 11.88 11.23 -4.37
CA LYS A 94 10.70 11.12 -3.52
C LYS A 94 9.64 10.38 -4.34
N LEU A 95 9.29 9.19 -3.87
CA LEU A 95 8.23 8.39 -4.47
C LEU A 95 6.89 8.74 -3.82
N TRP A 96 5.83 8.65 -4.61
CA TRP A 96 4.51 9.08 -4.22
C TRP A 96 3.48 8.00 -4.52
N VAL A 97 2.59 7.79 -3.56
CA VAL A 97 1.47 6.88 -3.68
C VAL A 97 0.19 7.68 -3.54
N VAL A 98 -0.82 7.36 -4.36
CA VAL A 98 -2.15 7.94 -4.27
C VAL A 98 -2.98 7.04 -3.38
N LEU A 99 -3.39 7.56 -2.22
CA LEU A 99 -4.21 6.81 -1.28
C LEU A 99 -5.67 7.29 -1.32
N PRO A 100 -6.63 6.36 -1.35
CA PRO A 100 -8.03 6.70 -1.31
C PRO A 100 -8.44 7.31 0.03
N PRO A 101 -9.45 8.19 0.05
CA PRO A 101 -9.98 8.73 1.30
C PRO A 101 -10.40 7.60 2.25
N ILE A 102 -10.19 7.79 3.57
CA ILE A 102 -10.60 6.80 4.58
C ILE A 102 -12.10 6.49 4.50
N ALA A 103 -12.94 7.47 4.15
CA ALA A 103 -14.36 7.26 3.94
C ALA A 103 -14.65 6.26 2.81
N ALA A 104 -13.94 6.37 1.68
CA ALA A 104 -14.06 5.42 0.57
C ALA A 104 -13.57 4.03 0.96
N LEU A 105 -12.47 3.94 1.73
CA LEU A 105 -12.00 2.66 2.26
C LEU A 105 -12.96 2.00 3.23
N ARG A 106 -13.71 2.77 4.04
CA ARG A 106 -14.75 2.23 4.92
C ARG A 106 -15.91 1.63 4.14
N ALA A 107 -16.29 2.25 3.02
CA ALA A 107 -17.36 1.79 2.15
C ALA A 107 -16.95 0.59 1.25
N TYR A 108 -15.64 0.32 1.11
CA TYR A 108 -15.16 -0.76 0.27
C TYR A 108 -15.57 -2.14 0.83
N PRO A 109 -16.08 -3.07 0.00
CA PRO A 109 -16.52 -4.38 0.47
C PRO A 109 -15.34 -5.22 0.99
N THR A 110 -15.63 -6.15 1.90
CA THR A 110 -14.64 -7.16 2.30
C THR A 110 -14.38 -8.10 1.13
N VAL A 111 -13.11 -8.46 0.89
CA VAL A 111 -12.81 -9.56 -0.02
C VAL A 111 -13.01 -10.86 0.74
N GLU A 112 -14.05 -11.61 0.38
CA GLU A 112 -14.28 -12.93 0.97
C GLU A 112 -13.04 -13.79 0.74
N ARG A 113 -12.47 -14.33 1.83
CA ARG A 113 -11.51 -15.41 1.71
C ARG A 113 -12.32 -16.58 1.18
N GLY A 114 -12.21 -16.89 -0.11
CA GLY A 114 -12.73 -18.13 -0.65
C GLY A 114 -12.22 -19.30 0.18
N GLY A 115 -13.05 -19.77 1.11
CA GLY A 115 -12.96 -21.12 1.63
C GLY A 115 -13.65 -22.02 0.61
N PRO A 116 -13.10 -23.19 0.28
CA PRO A 116 -13.93 -24.22 -0.32
C PRO A 116 -14.99 -24.60 0.73
N THR A 117 -16.21 -24.10 0.54
CA THR A 117 -17.42 -24.70 1.09
C THR A 117 -17.56 -26.05 0.40
N ASN A 118 -17.17 -27.11 1.09
CA ASN A 118 -17.55 -28.45 0.67
C ASN A 118 -19.07 -28.63 0.85
N LYS A 119 -19.63 -29.58 0.09
CA LYS A 119 -21.03 -30.04 -0.05
C LYS A 119 -21.70 -29.52 -1.34
N VAL A 120 -22.12 -30.38 -2.26
CA VAL A 120 -22.61 -31.77 -2.16
C VAL A 120 -21.96 -32.71 -3.17
#